data_AF-A0A2K3LWV6-F1
#
_entry.id   AF-A0A2K3LWV6-F1
#
_cell.length_a   1.000
_cell.length_b   1.000
_cell.length_c   1.000
_cell.angle_alpha   90.00
_cell.angle_beta   90.00
_cell.angle_gamma   90.00
#
_symmetry.space_group_name_H-M   'P 1'
#
loop_
_entity.id
_entity.type
_entity.pdbx_description
1 polymer ?
#
loop_
_entity_poly.entity_id
_entity_poly.type
_entity_poly.pdbx_seq_one_letter_code
_entity_poly.pdbx_strand_id
1 'polypeptide(L)'
;MLFGPKFLSNKLYQQSSTEDLELAKTLLRPGSLFIEDLIQQKNLFSKQGYGSVPRAFVVCKDDLGIPLKFQHWMIQNAGINDVLEIKGADHMAMLCKPQQLYDSLNQISTKYT
;
A
#
# COMPACT_ATOMS: atom_id res chain seq x y z
N MET A 1 2.50 1.18 17.58
CA MET A 1 1.35 0.71 16.79
C MET A 1 1.33 -0.81 16.76
N LEU A 2 0.24 -1.43 17.19
CA LEU A 2 0.02 -2.88 17.12
C LEU A 2 -1.36 -3.12 16.54
N PHE A 3 -1.44 -3.94 15.49
CA PHE A 3 -2.72 -4.29 14.87
C PHE A 3 -3.33 -5.49 15.61
N GLY A 4 -4.49 -5.25 16.24
CA GLY A 4 -5.25 -6.31 16.89
C GLY A 4 -5.96 -7.21 15.88
N PRO A 5 -6.34 -8.44 16.26
CA PRO A 5 -6.91 -9.44 15.34
C PRO A 5 -8.19 -8.98 14.65
N LYS A 6 -9.05 -8.21 15.33
CA LYS A 6 -10.27 -7.63 14.74
C LYS A 6 -9.97 -6.54 13.70
N PHE A 7 -8.89 -5.79 13.90
CA PHE A 7 -8.48 -4.79 12.93
C PHE A 7 -7.96 -5.48 11.66
N LEU A 8 -7.14 -6.53 11.81
CA LEU A 8 -6.67 -7.33 10.69
C LEU A 8 -7.84 -7.88 9.86
N SER A 9 -8.77 -8.59 10.50
CA SER A 9 -9.89 -9.24 9.80
C SER A 9 -10.81 -8.26 9.09
N ASN A 10 -11.09 -7.10 9.72
CA ASN A 10 -12.15 -6.20 9.25
C ASN A 10 -11.63 -5.05 8.39
N LYS A 11 -10.31 -4.80 8.36
CA LYS A 11 -9.73 -3.64 7.69
C LYS A 11 -8.63 -3.97 6.70
N LEU A 12 -7.85 -5.05 6.93
CA LEU A 12 -6.70 -5.35 6.10
C LEU A 12 -6.89 -6.62 5.25
N TYR A 13 -7.48 -7.67 5.83
CA TYR A 13 -7.62 -9.02 5.24
C TYR A 13 -9.07 -9.37 4.88
N GLN A 14 -9.98 -8.38 4.77
CA GLN A 14 -11.41 -8.64 4.60
C GLN A 14 -11.79 -9.33 3.27
N GLN A 15 -10.86 -9.40 2.30
CA GLN A 15 -11.04 -10.14 1.04
C GLN A 15 -9.96 -11.22 0.84
N SER A 16 -9.08 -11.40 1.81
CA SER A 16 -8.03 -12.42 1.83
C SER A 16 -8.58 -13.74 2.40
N SER A 17 -7.85 -14.83 2.20
CA SER A 17 -8.23 -16.14 2.74
C SER A 17 -8.16 -16.18 4.27
N THR A 18 -8.86 -17.12 4.90
CA THR A 18 -8.76 -17.31 6.35
C THR A 18 -7.35 -17.78 6.72
N GLU A 19 -6.73 -18.60 5.88
CA GLU A 19 -5.38 -19.12 6.03
C GLU A 19 -4.35 -17.98 6.08
N ASP A 20 -4.46 -16.99 5.18
CA ASP A 20 -3.61 -15.80 5.17
C ASP A 20 -3.80 -14.95 6.43
N LEU A 21 -5.05 -14.78 6.88
CA LEU A 21 -5.36 -14.05 8.11
C LEU A 21 -4.78 -14.75 9.35
N GLU A 22 -4.91 -16.07 9.47
CA GLU A 22 -4.35 -16.83 10.58
C GLU A 22 -2.82 -16.80 10.55
N LEU A 23 -2.20 -16.94 9.37
CA LEU A 23 -0.76 -16.79 9.21
C LEU A 23 -0.31 -15.41 9.70
N ALA A 24 -0.98 -14.34 9.28
CA ALA A 24 -0.67 -12.97 9.69
C ALA A 24 -0.74 -12.80 11.22
N LYS A 25 -1.75 -13.38 11.89
CA LYS A 25 -1.88 -13.32 13.36
C LYS A 25 -0.68 -13.95 14.08
N THR A 26 -0.05 -14.97 13.50
CA THR A 26 1.14 -15.63 14.11
C THR A 26 2.44 -14.86 13.88
N LEU A 27 2.51 -14.04 12.83
CA LEU A 27 3.75 -13.39 12.39
C LEU A 27 3.83 -11.90 12.73
N LEU A 28 2.69 -11.24 12.94
CA LEU A 28 2.63 -9.80 13.18
C LEU A 28 3.33 -9.39 14.49
N ARG A 29 4.03 -8.26 14.42
CA ARG A 29 4.79 -7.69 15.53
C ARG A 29 4.44 -6.21 15.70
N PRO A 30 4.63 -5.64 16.91
CA PRO A 30 4.49 -4.20 17.10
C PRO A 30 5.43 -3.40 16.20
N GLY A 31 4.95 -2.28 15.66
CA GLY A 31 5.73 -1.30 14.90
C GLY A 31 5.45 0.14 15.35
N SER A 32 5.98 1.14 14.65
CA SER A 32 5.69 2.56 14.88
C SER A 32 5.55 3.29 13.54
N LEU A 33 4.80 4.39 13.54
CA LEU A 33 4.75 5.30 12.40
C LEU A 33 5.85 6.37 12.45
N PHE A 34 6.63 6.43 13.55
CA PHE A 34 7.75 7.35 13.74
C PHE A 34 7.36 8.83 13.52
N ILE A 35 6.14 9.22 13.91
CA ILE A 35 5.57 10.54 13.59
C ILE A 35 6.42 11.65 14.22
N GLU A 36 6.87 11.47 15.45
CA GLU A 36 7.70 12.44 16.16
C GLU A 36 9.02 12.71 15.42
N ASP A 37 9.68 11.64 14.98
CA ASP A 37 10.93 11.72 14.23
C ASP A 37 10.71 12.39 12.87
N LEU A 38 9.68 11.96 12.13
CA LEU A 38 9.37 12.48 10.80
C LEU A 38 9.01 13.96 10.80
N ILE A 39 8.32 14.45 11.84
CA ILE A 39 7.98 15.89 11.97
C ILE A 39 9.24 16.73 12.22
N GLN A 40 10.22 16.21 12.95
CA GLN A 40 11.46 16.93 13.27
C GLN A 40 12.42 16.99 12.08
N GLN A 41 12.38 16.00 11.19
CA GLN A 41 13.28 15.97 10.04
C GLN A 41 12.83 16.93 8.93
N LYS A 42 13.61 18.00 8.73
CA LYS A 42 13.44 18.91 7.60
C LYS A 42 14.21 18.37 6.39
N ASN A 43 13.54 18.33 5.24
CA ASN A 43 14.13 18.00 3.93
C ASN A 43 14.62 16.54 3.74
N LEU A 44 13.94 15.56 4.35
CA LEU A 44 14.17 14.13 4.07
C LEU A 44 14.13 13.78 2.58
N PHE A 45 13.27 14.48 1.82
CA PHE A 45 13.09 14.27 0.39
C PHE A 45 13.38 15.55 -0.38
N SER A 46 14.00 15.40 -1.56
CA SER A 46 14.35 16.50 -2.46
C SER A 46 13.98 16.17 -3.91
N LYS A 47 13.88 17.19 -4.77
CA LYS A 47 13.58 16.99 -6.19
C LYS A 47 14.70 16.26 -6.93
N GLN A 48 15.96 16.58 -6.60
CA GLN A 48 17.14 15.96 -7.20
C GLN A 48 17.39 14.54 -6.68
N GLY A 49 16.98 14.24 -5.44
CA GLY A 49 17.01 12.90 -4.85
C GLY A 49 15.74 12.13 -5.17
N TYR A 50 14.90 11.92 -4.14
CA TYR A 50 13.63 11.18 -4.23
C TYR A 50 12.76 11.57 -5.45
N GLY A 51 12.65 12.86 -5.73
CA GLY A 51 11.80 13.36 -6.81
C GLY A 51 12.26 12.99 -8.23
N SER A 52 13.53 12.62 -8.40
CA SER A 52 14.11 12.25 -9.69
C SER A 52 13.75 10.84 -10.15
N VAL A 53 13.36 9.97 -9.21
CA VAL A 53 13.00 8.59 -9.50
C VAL A 53 11.55 8.55 -10.01
N PRO A 54 11.27 7.87 -11.15
CA PRO A 54 9.91 7.65 -11.61
C PRO A 54 9.08 6.90 -10.56
N ARG A 55 7.80 7.25 -10.45
CA ARG A 55 6.90 6.69 -9.44
C ARG A 55 5.63 6.18 -10.11
N ALA A 56 5.24 4.98 -9.74
CA ALA A 56 3.93 4.42 -10.02
C ALA A 56 3.19 4.11 -8.71
N PHE A 57 1.87 4.10 -8.74
CA PHE A 57 1.01 3.76 -7.60
C PHE A 57 0.01 2.70 -8.03
N VAL A 58 -0.08 1.59 -7.28
CA VAL A 58 -1.10 0.55 -7.50
C VAL A 58 -2.19 0.72 -6.44
N VAL A 59 -3.39 1.07 -6.87
CA VAL A 59 -4.54 1.34 -6.02
C VAL A 59 -5.31 0.06 -5.73
N CYS A 60 -5.57 -0.20 -4.46
CA CYS A 60 -6.47 -1.27 -4.01
C CYS A 60 -7.85 -0.68 -3.76
N LYS A 61 -8.85 -0.98 -4.61
CA LYS A 61 -10.13 -0.25 -4.58
C LYS A 61 -11.00 -0.56 -3.35
N ASP A 62 -10.82 -1.74 -2.77
CA ASP A 62 -11.65 -2.22 -1.66
C ASP A 62 -10.86 -2.20 -0.34
N ASP A 63 -9.72 -1.51 -0.30
CA ASP A 63 -8.92 -1.29 0.89
C ASP A 63 -9.70 -0.47 1.94
N LEU A 64 -9.78 -1.00 3.16
CA LEU A 64 -10.44 -0.39 4.31
C LEU A 64 -9.46 0.11 5.38
N GLY A 65 -8.16 -0.20 5.25
CA GLY A 65 -7.07 0.31 6.09
C GLY A 65 -6.54 1.64 5.58
N ILE A 66 -6.30 1.73 4.27
CA ILE A 66 -5.96 2.96 3.55
C ILE A 66 -7.05 3.20 2.49
N PRO A 67 -8.16 3.88 2.84
CA PRO A 67 -9.32 3.96 1.97
C PRO A 67 -9.02 4.58 0.60
N LEU A 68 -9.76 4.16 -0.43
CA LEU A 68 -9.62 4.63 -1.81
C LEU A 68 -9.50 6.16 -1.94
N LYS A 69 -10.33 6.91 -1.22
CA LYS A 69 -10.28 8.38 -1.21
C LYS A 69 -8.93 8.92 -0.74
N PHE A 70 -8.33 8.29 0.26
CA PHE A 70 -7.03 8.69 0.78
C PHE A 70 -5.90 8.28 -0.16
N GLN A 71 -5.98 7.10 -0.80
CA GLN A 71 -5.05 6.71 -1.86
C GLN A 71 -5.05 7.72 -3.02
N HIS A 72 -6.23 8.09 -3.53
CA HIS A 72 -6.34 9.10 -4.58
C HIS A 72 -5.84 10.48 -4.12
N TRP A 73 -6.13 10.87 -2.88
CA TRP A 73 -5.58 12.10 -2.32
C TRP A 73 -4.05 12.08 -2.31
N MET A 74 -3.41 10.98 -1.87
CA MET A 74 -1.94 10.84 -1.90
C MET A 74 -1.38 10.95 -3.32
N ILE A 75 -2.00 10.27 -4.30
CA ILE A 75 -1.60 10.31 -5.71
C ILE A 75 -1.63 11.73 -6.25
N GLN A 76 -2.74 12.44 -6.03
CA GLN A 76 -2.91 13.83 -6.49
C GLN A 76 -1.90 14.76 -5.84
N ASN A 77 -1.74 14.66 -4.52
CA ASN A 77 -0.84 15.54 -3.78
C ASN A 77 0.64 15.27 -4.10
N ALA A 78 1.00 14.01 -4.41
CA ALA A 78 2.35 13.61 -4.79
C ALA A 78 2.67 13.76 -6.30
N GLY A 79 1.67 14.10 -7.12
CA GLY A 79 1.81 14.27 -8.57
C GLY A 79 2.24 12.98 -9.28
N ILE A 80 1.65 11.83 -8.90
CA ILE A 80 1.95 10.54 -9.51
C ILE A 80 1.02 10.31 -10.71
N ASN A 81 1.59 10.18 -11.90
CA ASN A 81 0.82 10.00 -13.14
C ASN A 81 0.57 8.52 -13.48
N ASP A 82 1.46 7.63 -13.04
CA ASP A 82 1.40 6.22 -13.38
C ASP A 82 0.61 5.47 -12.32
N VAL A 83 -0.68 5.29 -12.59
CA VAL A 83 -1.62 4.70 -11.65
C VAL A 83 -2.28 3.48 -12.29
N LEU A 84 -2.22 2.35 -11.59
CA LEU A 84 -3.00 1.16 -11.90
C LEU A 84 -3.98 0.89 -10.76
N GLU A 85 -5.09 0.23 -11.05
CA GLU A 85 -6.11 -0.07 -10.04
C GLU A 85 -6.48 -1.55 -10.06
N ILE A 86 -6.53 -2.17 -8.88
CA ILE A 86 -6.98 -3.54 -8.69
C ILE A 86 -8.35 -3.52 -8.01
N LYS A 87 -9.37 -3.91 -8.76
CA LYS A 87 -10.75 -4.04 -8.25
C LYS A 87 -10.86 -5.28 -7.36
N GLY A 88 -11.55 -5.15 -6.23
CA GLY A 88 -11.70 -6.27 -5.29
C GLY A 88 -10.39 -6.70 -4.64
N ALA A 89 -9.43 -5.78 -4.50
CA ALA A 89 -8.27 -5.98 -3.64
C ALA A 89 -8.52 -5.25 -2.31
N ASP A 90 -8.33 -5.97 -1.21
CA ASP A 90 -8.18 -5.39 0.12
C ASP A 90 -6.79 -4.76 0.30
N HIS A 91 -6.38 -4.49 1.54
CA HIS A 91 -5.07 -3.92 1.81
C HIS A 91 -3.91 -4.86 1.41
N MET A 92 -4.18 -6.16 1.38
CA MET A 92 -3.22 -7.22 1.13
C MET A 92 -3.34 -7.75 -0.31
N ALA A 93 -3.22 -6.86 -1.30
CA ALA A 93 -3.36 -7.21 -2.72
C ALA A 93 -2.49 -8.38 -3.18
N MET A 94 -1.29 -8.55 -2.59
CA MET A 94 -0.41 -9.67 -2.90
C MET A 94 -0.96 -11.04 -2.44
N LEU A 95 -1.94 -11.06 -1.54
CA LEU A 95 -2.58 -12.26 -1.02
C LEU A 95 -3.94 -12.49 -1.67
N CYS A 96 -4.80 -11.45 -1.71
CA CYS A 96 -6.15 -11.59 -2.25
C CYS A 96 -6.23 -11.50 -3.79
N LYS A 97 -5.29 -10.79 -4.44
CA LYS A 97 -5.23 -10.57 -5.90
C LYS A 97 -3.81 -10.70 -6.48
N PRO A 98 -3.08 -11.80 -6.19
CA PRO A 98 -1.66 -11.94 -6.55
C PRO A 98 -1.41 -11.82 -8.05
N GLN A 99 -2.28 -12.43 -8.89
CA GLN A 99 -2.11 -12.41 -10.34
C GLN A 99 -2.31 -11.00 -10.92
N GLN A 100 -3.33 -10.27 -10.47
CA GLN A 100 -3.58 -8.90 -10.94
C GLN A 100 -2.49 -7.93 -10.49
N LEU A 101 -1.94 -8.14 -9.28
CA LEU A 101 -0.78 -7.38 -8.82
C LEU A 101 0.45 -7.70 -9.69
N TYR A 102 0.71 -8.97 -9.98
CA TYR A 102 1.78 -9.39 -10.88
C TYR A 102 1.66 -8.75 -12.26
N ASP A 103 0.47 -8.79 -12.87
CA ASP A 103 0.22 -8.19 -14.19
C ASP A 103 0.47 -6.67 -14.15
N SER A 104 0.06 -6.00 -13.08
CA SER A 104 0.30 -4.55 -12.87
C SER A 104 1.79 -4.24 -12.74
N LEU A 105 2.53 -5.04 -11.98
CA LEU A 105 3.97 -4.88 -11.81
C LEU A 105 4.73 -5.13 -13.11
N ASN A 106 4.33 -6.13 -13.90
CA ASN A 106 4.88 -6.37 -15.22
C ASN A 106 4.64 -5.18 -16.15
N GLN A 107 3.43 -4.63 -16.17
CA GLN A 107 3.10 -3.46 -16.99
C GLN A 107 3.97 -2.26 -16.61
N ILE A 108 4.17 -2.00 -15.30
CA ILE A 108 5.08 -0.96 -14.83
C ILE A 108 6.51 -1.26 -15.30
N SER A 109 6.99 -2.48 -15.11
CA SER A 109 8.35 -2.88 -15.49
C SER A 109 8.60 -2.67 -16.98
N THR A 110 7.68 -3.09 -17.85
CA THR A 110 7.80 -2.93 -19.30
C THR A 110 7.80 -1.45 -19.71
N LYS A 111 7.08 -0.58 -19.00
CA LYS A 111 7.05 0.86 -19.28
C LYS A 111 8.37 1.57 -18.97
N TYR A 112 9.10 1.10 -17.97
CA TYR A 112 10.32 1.73 -17.47
C TYR A 112 11.61 0.98 -17.85
N THR A 113 11.50 -0.03 -18.73
CA THR A 113 12.63 -0.69 -19.40
C THR A 113 12.87 -0.02 -20.74
#